data_AF-A0A9X5YRU4-F1
#
_entry.id   AF-A0A9X5YRU4-F1
#
_cell.length_a   1.000
_cell.length_b   1.000
_cell.length_c   1.000
_cell.angle_alpha   90.00
_cell.angle_beta   90.00
_cell.angle_gamma   90.00
#
_symmetry.space_group_name_H-M   'P 1'
#
loop_
_entity.id
_entity.type
_entity.pdbx_description
1 polymer ?
#
loop_
_entity_poly.entity_id
_entity_poly.type
_entity_poly.pdbx_seq_one_letter_code
_entity_poly.pdbx_strand_id
1 'polypeptide(L)'
;MQKLLLAAVFMASMQFAAAERAPIAIPKKVQEAINEDKQTCREMGGKFSVGQALDIIDLNNDGYHDFVYDMSKVTCANAPDLGGSGGWAVTVFAGQPDGSAKQAFLHGAAGTKIIGNKLYLGVGGELCGEDTRGKVRAQYQNCIRPLQWNARKKVFEFAPVSQKKPFPKSLQR
;
A
#
# COMPACT_ATOMS: atom_id res chain seq x y z
N MET A 1 -11.91 55.84 -50.31
CA MET A 1 -12.43 54.48 -50.00
C MET A 1 -11.30 53.69 -49.34
N GLN A 2 -11.65 52.88 -48.34
CA GLN A 2 -10.80 52.29 -47.29
C GLN A 2 -9.55 51.55 -47.79
N LYS A 3 -8.41 51.81 -47.11
CA LYS A 3 -7.26 50.90 -47.06
C LYS A 3 -7.49 49.91 -45.92
N LEU A 4 -7.70 48.63 -46.23
CA LEU A 4 -7.74 47.56 -45.22
C LEU A 4 -6.32 47.21 -44.78
N LEU A 5 -6.06 47.33 -43.47
CA LEU A 5 -4.91 46.76 -42.79
C LEU A 5 -5.33 45.41 -42.20
N LEU A 6 -4.76 44.31 -42.72
CA LEU A 6 -4.86 42.98 -42.14
C LEU A 6 -3.90 42.88 -40.94
N ALA A 7 -4.44 42.87 -39.72
CA ALA A 7 -3.68 42.52 -38.53
C ALA A 7 -3.66 40.99 -38.38
N ALA A 8 -2.49 40.38 -38.60
CA ALA A 8 -2.25 38.97 -38.34
C ALA A 8 -2.05 38.76 -36.84
N VAL A 9 -3.02 38.13 -36.18
CA VAL A 9 -2.93 37.72 -34.77
C VAL A 9 -2.12 36.42 -34.71
N PHE A 10 -0.84 36.53 -34.33
CA PHE A 10 -0.03 35.38 -33.96
C PHE A 10 -0.56 34.80 -32.64
N MET A 11 -1.40 33.76 -32.71
CA MET A 11 -1.75 32.95 -31.54
C MET A 11 -0.52 32.15 -31.12
N ALA A 12 0.17 32.63 -30.07
CA ALA A 12 1.20 31.88 -29.38
C ALA A 12 0.57 30.67 -28.69
N SER A 13 0.64 29.50 -29.32
CA SER A 13 0.32 28.22 -28.69
C SER A 13 1.37 27.92 -27.62
N MET A 14 1.09 28.27 -26.36
CA MET A 14 1.85 27.77 -25.22
C MET A 14 1.64 26.25 -25.13
N GLN A 15 2.58 25.50 -25.70
CA GLN A 15 2.68 24.07 -25.47
C GLN A 15 3.16 23.88 -24.03
N PHE A 16 2.24 23.57 -23.12
CA PHE A 16 2.60 23.03 -21.82
C PHE A 16 3.25 21.67 -22.06
N ALA A 17 4.58 21.65 -22.11
CA ALA A 17 5.33 20.41 -22.01
C ALA A 17 4.92 19.76 -20.68
N ALA A 18 4.23 18.62 -20.75
CA ALA A 18 3.96 17.81 -19.59
C ALA A 18 5.33 17.42 -19.00
N ALA A 19 5.66 17.96 -17.84
CA ALA A 19 6.86 17.58 -17.13
C ALA A 19 6.82 16.06 -16.92
N GLU A 20 7.75 15.35 -17.54
CA GLU A 20 7.96 13.94 -17.32
C GLU A 20 8.24 13.78 -15.81
N ARG A 21 7.28 13.20 -15.07
CA ARG A 21 7.44 13.00 -13.63
C ARG A 21 8.62 12.05 -13.46
N ALA A 22 9.68 12.54 -12.84
CA ALA A 22 10.83 11.72 -12.49
C ALA A 22 10.35 10.47 -11.73
N PRO A 23 10.96 9.29 -11.96
CA PRO A 23 10.59 8.08 -11.27
C PRO A 23 10.72 8.28 -9.75
N ILE A 24 9.68 7.87 -9.00
CA ILE A 24 9.66 7.98 -7.53
C ILE A 24 10.75 7.06 -6.98
N ALA A 25 11.73 7.64 -6.30
CA ALA A 25 12.79 6.87 -5.64
C ALA A 25 12.21 6.10 -4.44
N ILE A 26 12.56 4.82 -4.32
CA ILE A 26 12.15 3.99 -3.17
C ILE A 26 13.05 4.32 -1.97
N PRO A 27 12.49 4.76 -0.83
CA PRO A 27 13.28 5.11 0.34
C PRO A 27 14.03 3.91 0.93
N LYS A 28 15.19 4.19 1.53
CA LYS A 28 16.08 3.16 2.12
C LYS A 28 15.34 2.19 3.05
N LYS A 29 14.46 2.69 3.91
CA LYS A 29 13.72 1.87 4.88
C LYS A 29 12.76 0.87 4.20
N VAL A 30 12.16 1.26 3.08
CA VAL A 30 11.32 0.36 2.26
C VAL A 30 12.18 -0.70 1.60
N GLN A 31 13.33 -0.29 1.05
CA GLN A 31 14.28 -1.19 0.42
C GLN A 31 14.88 -2.21 1.41
N GLU A 32 15.13 -1.81 2.65
CA GLU A 32 15.56 -2.67 3.75
C GLU A 32 14.54 -3.80 3.99
N ALA A 33 13.26 -3.47 4.15
CA ALA A 33 12.21 -4.48 4.37
C ALA A 33 12.07 -5.46 3.19
N ILE A 34 12.14 -4.97 1.95
CA ILE A 34 12.14 -5.84 0.76
C ILE A 34 13.38 -6.75 0.74
N ASN A 35 14.53 -6.23 1.14
CA ASN A 35 15.78 -7.00 1.14
C ASN A 35 15.80 -8.07 2.23
N GLU A 36 15.20 -7.81 3.39
CA GLU A 36 15.03 -8.79 4.47
C GLU A 36 14.24 -10.01 3.96
N ASP A 37 13.05 -9.80 3.37
CA ASP A 37 12.25 -10.90 2.82
C ASP A 37 12.94 -11.61 1.66
N LYS A 38 13.66 -10.85 0.82
CA LYS A 38 14.48 -11.41 -0.26
C LYS A 38 15.57 -12.32 0.27
N GLN A 39 16.19 -11.96 1.38
CA GLN A 39 17.21 -12.78 2.02
C GLN A 39 16.59 -14.04 2.62
N THR A 40 15.51 -13.92 3.40
CA THR A 40 14.78 -15.08 3.93
C THR A 40 14.36 -16.05 2.84
N CYS A 41 13.81 -15.53 1.73
CA CYS A 41 13.45 -16.35 0.58
C CYS A 41 14.65 -17.13 0.00
N ARG A 42 15.81 -16.47 -0.13
CA ARG A 42 17.04 -17.10 -0.66
C ARG A 42 17.61 -18.15 0.28
N GLU A 43 17.56 -17.90 1.59
CA GLU A 43 18.02 -18.85 2.62
C GLU A 43 17.20 -20.15 2.60
N MET A 44 15.93 -20.09 2.18
CA MET A 44 15.08 -21.26 1.93
C MET A 44 15.28 -21.90 0.54
N GLY A 45 16.26 -21.45 -0.25
CA GLY A 45 16.51 -21.95 -1.61
C GLY A 45 15.59 -21.33 -2.69
N GLY A 46 14.83 -20.31 -2.34
CA GLY A 46 13.84 -19.69 -3.20
C GLY A 46 14.38 -18.58 -4.12
N LYS A 47 13.56 -18.21 -5.11
CA LYS A 47 13.77 -17.06 -6.00
C LYS A 47 12.75 -15.96 -5.68
N PHE A 48 13.24 -14.89 -5.07
CA PHE A 48 12.42 -13.75 -4.65
C PHE A 48 12.06 -12.82 -5.83
N SER A 49 10.81 -12.37 -5.87
CA SER A 49 10.33 -11.27 -6.70
C SER A 49 9.33 -10.42 -5.92
N VAL A 50 9.52 -9.09 -5.95
CA VAL A 50 8.61 -8.12 -5.31
C VAL A 50 7.28 -7.99 -6.07
N GLY A 51 7.23 -8.32 -7.38
CA GLY A 51 6.00 -8.30 -8.16
C GLY A 51 5.19 -7.01 -8.01
N GLN A 52 3.90 -7.15 -7.66
CA GLN A 52 2.97 -6.05 -7.38
C GLN A 52 2.83 -5.76 -5.87
N ALA A 53 3.81 -6.16 -5.06
CA ALA A 53 3.75 -6.03 -3.60
C ALA A 53 3.98 -4.60 -3.10
N LEU A 54 4.42 -3.67 -3.94
CA LEU A 54 4.69 -2.29 -3.55
C LEU A 54 3.70 -1.33 -4.22
N ASP A 55 2.79 -0.77 -3.43
CA ASP A 55 1.93 0.35 -3.85
C ASP A 55 2.52 1.67 -3.33
N ILE A 56 2.47 2.73 -4.14
CA ILE A 56 2.96 4.08 -3.81
C ILE A 56 1.79 5.06 -3.89
N ILE A 57 1.40 5.64 -2.76
CA ILE A 57 0.15 6.42 -2.62
C ILE A 57 0.23 7.35 -1.41
N ASP A 58 -0.33 8.56 -1.50
CA ASP A 58 -0.47 9.47 -0.35
C ASP A 58 -1.72 9.12 0.46
N LEU A 59 -1.57 8.26 1.48
CA LEU A 59 -2.69 7.73 2.28
C LEU A 59 -3.15 8.70 3.37
N ASN A 60 -2.25 9.54 3.87
CA ASN A 60 -2.55 10.50 4.95
C ASN A 60 -2.88 11.91 4.44
N ASN A 61 -2.79 12.15 3.12
CA ASN A 61 -3.00 13.44 2.43
C ASN A 61 -2.04 14.54 2.91
N ASP A 62 -0.79 14.21 3.22
CA ASP A 62 0.24 15.17 3.64
C ASP A 62 1.09 15.69 2.47
N GLY A 63 0.84 15.21 1.25
CA GLY A 63 1.55 15.59 0.03
C GLY A 63 2.82 14.77 -0.23
N TYR A 64 3.17 13.82 0.64
CA TYR A 64 4.28 12.89 0.45
C TYR A 64 3.75 11.49 0.14
N HIS A 65 4.45 10.76 -0.71
CA HIS A 65 4.08 9.39 -1.03
C HIS A 65 4.32 8.47 0.17
N ASP A 66 3.30 7.72 0.56
CA ASP A 66 3.43 6.55 1.44
C ASP A 66 3.69 5.29 0.60
N PHE A 67 4.30 4.30 1.24
CA PHE A 67 4.69 3.05 0.60
C PHE A 67 4.03 1.89 1.31
N VAL A 68 3.18 1.15 0.61
CA VAL A 68 2.52 -0.04 1.13
C VAL A 68 3.24 -1.26 0.56
N TYR A 69 3.91 -2.00 1.43
CA TYR A 69 4.55 -3.26 1.09
C TYR A 69 3.69 -4.42 1.60
N ASP A 70 3.01 -5.11 0.69
CA ASP A 70 2.10 -6.22 0.94
C ASP A 70 2.78 -7.55 0.57
N MET A 71 3.37 -8.21 1.57
CA MET A 71 4.11 -9.46 1.37
C MET A 71 3.23 -10.60 0.82
N SER A 72 1.89 -10.50 0.91
CA SER A 72 1.03 -11.50 0.28
C SER A 72 1.23 -11.54 -1.25
N LYS A 73 1.60 -10.42 -1.87
CA LYS A 73 1.81 -10.31 -3.32
C LYS A 73 3.25 -10.63 -3.75
N VAL A 74 4.14 -10.93 -2.81
CA VAL A 74 5.52 -11.36 -3.10
C VAL A 74 5.52 -12.79 -3.63
N THR A 75 6.46 -13.08 -4.52
CA THR A 75 6.73 -14.46 -4.94
C THR A 75 8.07 -14.92 -4.38
N CYS A 76 8.07 -16.08 -3.72
CA CYS A 76 9.27 -16.82 -3.37
C CYS A 76 9.25 -18.19 -4.05
N ALA A 77 9.64 -18.24 -5.32
CA ALA A 77 9.50 -19.45 -6.12
C ALA A 77 10.48 -20.54 -5.71
N ASN A 78 10.04 -21.80 -5.67
CA ASN A 78 10.81 -22.99 -5.26
C ASN A 78 11.17 -23.04 -3.76
N ALA A 79 10.45 -22.30 -2.92
CA ALA A 79 10.59 -22.35 -1.46
C ALA A 79 9.19 -22.26 -0.82
N PRO A 80 9.07 -22.53 0.50
CA PRO A 80 7.84 -22.30 1.24
C PRO A 80 7.35 -20.85 1.13
N ASP A 81 6.04 -20.67 1.30
CA ASP A 81 5.44 -19.35 1.39
C ASP A 81 6.01 -18.59 2.61
N LEU A 82 6.27 -17.29 2.46
CA LEU A 82 6.76 -16.40 3.52
C LEU A 82 5.65 -16.06 4.54
N GLY A 83 4.38 -16.31 4.19
CA GLY A 83 3.24 -16.09 5.07
C GLY A 83 3.14 -17.08 6.23
N GLY A 84 2.53 -16.64 7.33
CA GLY A 84 2.25 -17.48 8.49
C GLY A 84 0.75 -17.69 8.72
N SER A 85 0.40 -18.36 9.82
CA SER A 85 -1.01 -18.50 10.23
C SER A 85 -1.71 -17.16 10.37
N GLY A 86 -0.98 -16.12 10.76
CA GLY A 86 -1.40 -14.72 10.82
C GLY A 86 -1.75 -14.04 9.49
N GLY A 87 -1.41 -14.66 8.36
CA GLY A 87 -1.34 -14.03 7.05
C GLY A 87 0.09 -13.58 6.72
N TRP A 88 0.20 -12.66 5.77
CA TRP A 88 1.46 -12.06 5.33
C TRP A 88 1.66 -10.69 5.95
N ALA A 89 2.91 -10.30 6.20
CA ALA A 89 3.22 -8.97 6.68
C ALA A 89 2.75 -7.92 5.66
N VAL A 90 2.00 -6.94 6.14
CA VAL A 90 1.70 -5.70 5.41
C VAL A 90 2.32 -4.56 6.20
N THR A 91 3.26 -3.88 5.59
CA THR A 91 3.98 -2.75 6.19
C THR A 91 3.63 -1.48 5.44
N VAL A 92 3.26 -0.43 6.17
CA VAL A 92 3.08 0.91 5.58
C VAL A 92 4.20 1.80 6.09
N PHE A 93 4.90 2.45 5.17
CA PHE A 93 5.90 3.46 5.47
C PHE A 93 5.34 4.83 5.09
N ALA A 94 5.25 5.73 6.06
CA ALA A 94 4.82 7.10 5.82
C ALA A 94 5.97 7.91 5.20
N GLY A 95 5.69 8.60 4.09
CA GLY A 95 6.65 9.50 3.44
C GLY A 95 7.06 10.65 4.34
N GLN A 96 8.24 11.24 4.12
CA GLN A 96 8.75 12.39 4.87
C GLN A 96 9.17 13.52 3.91
N PRO A 97 9.17 14.79 4.37
CA PRO A 97 9.59 15.93 3.56
C PRO A 97 11.01 15.86 2.98
N ASP A 98 11.90 15.10 3.63
CA ASP A 98 13.29 14.90 3.21
C ASP A 98 13.45 13.78 2.17
N GLY A 99 12.34 13.20 1.67
CA GLY A 99 12.34 12.07 0.76
C GLY A 99 12.60 10.72 1.43
N SER A 100 12.76 10.67 2.75
CA SER A 100 12.82 9.42 3.51
C SER A 100 11.42 8.85 3.77
N ALA A 101 11.35 7.67 4.38
CA ALA A 101 10.11 7.12 4.89
C ALA A 101 10.32 6.42 6.23
N LYS A 102 9.29 6.42 7.07
CA LYS A 102 9.29 5.78 8.39
C LYS A 102 8.19 4.73 8.47
N GLN A 103 8.47 3.58 9.06
CA GLN A 103 7.44 2.58 9.29
C GLN A 103 6.33 3.18 10.18
N ALA A 104 5.12 3.22 9.65
CA ALA A 104 3.94 3.80 10.28
C ALA A 104 2.89 2.74 10.59
N PHE A 105 3.03 1.50 10.11
CA PHE A 105 2.14 0.39 10.40
C PHE A 105 2.81 -0.94 10.05
N LEU A 106 2.48 -2.00 10.78
CA LEU A 106 2.82 -3.39 10.47
C LEU A 106 1.74 -4.32 11.03
N HIS A 107 1.20 -5.22 10.19
CA HIS A 107 0.28 -6.25 10.65
C HIS A 107 0.23 -7.44 9.68
N GLY A 108 -0.10 -8.64 10.18
CA GLY A 108 -0.40 -9.81 9.34
C GLY A 108 -1.78 -9.72 8.68
N ALA A 109 -1.90 -9.94 7.38
CA ALA A 109 -3.16 -9.87 6.65
C ALA A 109 -3.24 -10.93 5.55
N ALA A 110 -4.46 -11.26 5.11
CA ALA A 110 -4.67 -12.06 3.90
C ALA A 110 -4.26 -11.32 2.60
N GLY A 111 -3.99 -10.02 2.72
CA GLY A 111 -3.60 -9.11 1.65
C GLY A 111 -4.27 -7.74 1.83
N THR A 112 -4.06 -6.86 0.86
CA THR A 112 -4.56 -5.48 0.89
C THR A 112 -5.49 -5.15 -0.27
N LYS A 113 -6.29 -4.10 -0.07
CA LYS A 113 -7.06 -3.45 -1.14
C LYS A 113 -7.10 -1.95 -0.90
N ILE A 114 -6.74 -1.17 -1.92
CA ILE A 114 -6.93 0.28 -1.92
C ILE A 114 -8.31 0.59 -2.50
N ILE A 115 -9.13 1.37 -1.78
CA ILE A 115 -10.45 1.80 -2.23
C ILE A 115 -10.56 3.31 -2.00
N GLY A 116 -10.56 4.09 -3.09
CA GLY A 116 -10.35 5.54 -3.00
C GLY A 116 -8.96 5.83 -2.41
N ASN A 117 -8.88 6.75 -1.45
CA ASN A 117 -7.66 7.01 -0.69
C ASN A 117 -7.65 6.29 0.69
N LYS A 118 -8.00 5.01 0.72
CA LYS A 118 -7.93 4.21 1.96
C LYS A 118 -7.34 2.85 1.66
N LEU A 119 -6.36 2.47 2.48
CA LEU A 119 -5.83 1.12 2.51
C LEU A 119 -6.71 0.25 3.41
N TYR A 120 -7.21 -0.86 2.88
CA TYR A 120 -7.93 -1.89 3.61
C TYR A 120 -7.09 -3.16 3.71
N LEU A 121 -7.06 -3.78 4.90
CA LEU A 121 -6.40 -5.07 5.12
C LEU A 121 -7.43 -6.18 5.31
N GLY A 122 -7.21 -7.32 4.68
CA GLY A 122 -7.96 -8.55 4.91
C GLY A 122 -7.57 -9.19 6.24
N VAL A 123 -8.51 -9.22 7.18
CA VAL A 123 -8.29 -9.68 8.57
C VAL A 123 -9.45 -10.58 9.00
N GLY A 124 -9.31 -11.22 10.18
CA GLY A 124 -10.37 -12.06 10.73
C GLY A 124 -10.51 -11.94 12.25
N GLY A 125 -11.54 -12.57 12.80
CA GLY A 125 -11.76 -12.74 14.24
C GLY A 125 -12.09 -11.41 14.94
N GLU A 126 -11.38 -11.10 16.03
CA GLU A 126 -11.61 -9.90 16.84
C GLU A 126 -11.44 -8.58 16.03
N LEU A 127 -10.58 -8.58 15.01
CA LEU A 127 -10.46 -7.45 14.08
C LEU A 127 -11.70 -7.27 13.20
N CYS A 128 -12.60 -8.24 13.17
CA CYS A 128 -13.93 -8.11 12.60
C CYS A 128 -15.02 -7.90 13.65
N GLY A 129 -14.66 -7.72 14.93
CA GLY A 129 -15.61 -7.56 16.04
C GLY A 129 -16.28 -8.86 16.47
N GLU A 130 -15.70 -10.01 16.11
CA GLU A 130 -16.19 -11.32 16.52
C GLU A 130 -15.66 -11.68 17.92
N ASP A 131 -16.48 -12.34 18.74
CA ASP A 131 -15.99 -13.06 19.93
C ASP A 131 -15.36 -14.38 19.49
N THR A 132 -14.03 -14.48 19.65
CA THR A 132 -13.23 -15.64 19.24
C THR A 132 -12.99 -16.65 20.37
N ARG A 133 -13.57 -16.46 21.56
CA ARG A 133 -13.40 -17.41 22.67
C ARG A 133 -13.92 -18.79 22.28
N GLY A 134 -13.08 -19.81 22.47
CA GLY A 134 -13.38 -21.20 22.14
C GLY A 134 -13.38 -21.52 20.64
N LYS A 135 -12.98 -20.58 19.78
CA LYS A 135 -12.88 -20.81 18.32
C LYS A 135 -11.43 -21.02 17.89
N VAL A 136 -11.25 -21.89 16.90
CA VAL A 136 -9.99 -21.97 16.14
C VAL A 136 -10.01 -20.98 14.98
N ARG A 137 -8.84 -20.54 14.53
CA ARG A 137 -8.72 -19.52 13.47
C ARG A 137 -9.49 -19.83 12.19
N ALA A 138 -9.59 -21.11 11.81
CA ALA A 138 -10.35 -21.55 10.64
C ALA A 138 -11.86 -21.24 10.73
N GLN A 139 -12.38 -20.97 11.93
CA GLN A 139 -13.78 -20.63 12.17
C GLN A 139 -14.04 -19.12 12.21
N TYR A 140 -12.98 -18.29 12.14
CA TYR A 140 -13.12 -16.85 12.25
C TYR A 140 -13.82 -16.27 11.03
N GLN A 141 -14.66 -15.27 11.26
CA GLN A 141 -15.21 -14.42 10.21
C GLN A 141 -14.11 -13.52 9.66
N ASN A 142 -14.03 -13.44 8.33
CA ASN A 142 -13.13 -12.54 7.65
C ASN A 142 -13.86 -11.25 7.24
N CYS A 143 -13.13 -10.14 7.24
CA CYS A 143 -13.57 -8.83 6.78
C CYS A 143 -12.37 -8.03 6.28
N ILE A 144 -12.62 -6.87 5.67
CA ILE A 144 -11.56 -5.90 5.43
C ILE A 144 -11.71 -4.70 6.36
N ARG A 145 -10.62 -4.29 7.02
CA ARG A 145 -10.58 -3.13 7.92
C ARG A 145 -9.77 -2.01 7.27
N PRO A 146 -10.31 -0.78 7.16
CA PRO A 146 -9.52 0.34 6.70
C PRO A 146 -8.51 0.78 7.75
N LEU A 147 -7.38 1.30 7.30
CA LEU A 147 -6.48 2.08 8.13
C LEU A 147 -6.92 3.54 8.19
N GLN A 148 -6.60 4.19 9.30
CA GLN A 148 -6.76 5.64 9.50
C GLN A 148 -5.45 6.21 10.03
N TRP A 149 -5.11 7.41 9.57
CA TRP A 149 -3.94 8.14 10.06
C TRP A 149 -4.20 8.69 11.46
N ASN A 150 -3.30 8.40 12.40
CA ASN A 150 -3.27 9.04 13.71
C ASN A 150 -2.21 10.14 13.71
N ALA A 151 -2.63 11.38 13.43
CA ALA A 151 -1.72 12.52 13.31
C ALA A 151 -0.88 12.81 14.57
N ARG A 152 -1.43 12.52 15.76
CA ARG A 152 -0.71 12.73 17.03
C ARG A 152 0.46 11.75 17.17
N LYS A 153 0.24 10.49 16.83
CA LYS A 153 1.25 9.42 16.95
C LYS A 153 2.11 9.28 15.69
N LYS A 154 1.69 9.88 14.58
CA LYS A 154 2.30 9.75 13.25
C LYS A 154 2.41 8.28 12.79
N VAL A 155 1.34 7.52 13.00
CA VAL A 155 1.20 6.11 12.60
C VAL A 155 -0.18 5.88 12.00
N PHE A 156 -0.34 4.82 11.21
CA PHE A 156 -1.68 4.32 10.86
C PHE A 156 -2.17 3.36 11.94
N GLU A 157 -3.48 3.35 12.18
CA GLU A 157 -4.15 2.41 13.07
C GLU A 157 -5.37 1.84 12.34
N PHE A 158 -5.89 0.70 12.75
CA PHE A 158 -7.17 0.23 12.23
C PHE A 158 -8.28 1.22 12.61
N ALA A 159 -9.04 1.69 11.62
CA ALA A 159 -10.27 2.44 11.85
C ALA A 159 -11.28 1.59 12.64
N PRO A 160 -12.26 2.19 13.34
CA PRO A 160 -13.25 1.45 14.13
C PRO A 160 -13.91 0.29 13.37
N VAL A 161 -14.28 -0.78 14.10
CA VAL A 161 -14.91 -2.00 13.53
C VAL A 161 -16.16 -1.65 12.70
N SER A 162 -16.89 -0.60 13.06
CA SER A 162 -18.05 -0.10 12.31
C SER A 162 -17.74 0.30 10.86
N GLN A 163 -16.47 0.54 10.51
CA GLN A 163 -16.03 0.86 9.15
C GLN A 163 -15.53 -0.36 8.36
N LYS A 164 -15.62 -1.57 8.93
CA LYS A 164 -15.27 -2.81 8.21
C LYS A 164 -16.16 -2.96 6.97
N LYS A 165 -15.63 -3.64 5.96
CA LYS A 165 -16.40 -4.07 4.77
C LYS A 165 -16.36 -5.59 4.65
N PRO A 166 -17.31 -6.19 3.91
CA PRO A 166 -17.28 -7.61 3.60
C PRO A 166 -15.95 -8.03 2.98
N PHE A 167 -15.51 -9.25 3.27
CA PHE A 167 -14.28 -9.79 2.71
C PHE A 167 -14.44 -10.03 1.20
N PRO A 168 -13.61 -9.43 0.34
CA PRO A 168 -13.75 -9.56 -1.10
C PRO A 168 -13.22 -10.91 -1.59
N LYS A 169 -13.84 -11.45 -2.65
CA LYS A 169 -13.35 -12.67 -3.32
C LYS A 169 -11.90 -12.58 -3.78
N SER A 170 -11.44 -11.38 -4.14
CA SER A 170 -10.06 -11.15 -4.59
C SER A 170 -8.99 -11.38 -3.50
N LEU A 171 -9.39 -11.50 -2.23
CA LEU A 171 -8.50 -11.82 -1.11
C LEU A 171 -8.75 -13.25 -0.58
N GLN A 172 -9.66 -14.01 -1.19
CA GLN A 172 -9.82 -15.43 -0.90
C GLN A 172 -8.72 -16.17 -1.66
N ARG A 173 -7.89 -16.91 -0.94
CA ARG A 173 -6.87 -17.82 -1.49
C ARG A 173 -7.31 -19.25 -1.31
#